data_AF-A0A226E5Y9-F1
#
_entry.id   AF-A0A226E5Y9-F1
#
_cell.length_a   1.000
_cell.length_b   1.000
_cell.length_c   1.000
_cell.angle_alpha   90.00
_cell.angle_beta   90.00
_cell.angle_gamma   90.00
#
_symmetry.space_group_name_H-M   'P 1'
#
loop_
_entity.id
_entity.type
_entity.pdbx_description
1 polymer ?
#
loop_
_entity_poly.entity_id
_entity_poly.type
_entity_poly.pdbx_seq_one_letter_code
_entity_poly.pdbx_strand_id
1 'polypeptide(L)'
;MPGAGDNPFAGRVAVKIVSVCDLLLAATLLCYYGYKWAMYDAKGPLAKGPITVESVIRSQYLLIWIAVMVFHSLQFIMSLVLLSSAYDRDAEDALGKCQLWWGVSSLLFWLLAIEAIGMLYMIVATTGIQAVAMTVFIVKLIFRLTAVVNVRNFMKNLKKAPPTSVHQMVYIRSKTKGPPPSNYIRY
;
A
#
# COMPACT_ATOMS: atom_id res chain seq x y z
N MET A 1 -21.20 3.92 31.19
CA MET A 1 -21.93 4.17 29.93
C MET A 1 -20.96 4.82 28.96
N PRO A 2 -20.56 4.17 27.85
CA PRO A 2 -19.73 4.79 26.83
C PRO A 2 -20.50 5.96 26.19
N GLY A 3 -19.88 7.14 26.14
CA GLY A 3 -20.50 8.37 25.64
C GLY A 3 -20.93 8.27 24.19
N ALA A 4 -22.07 8.88 23.89
CA ALA A 4 -22.60 9.06 22.55
C ALA A 4 -21.61 9.81 21.64
N GLY A 5 -21.46 9.38 20.39
CA GLY A 5 -21.24 10.30 19.28
C GLY A 5 -20.04 10.09 18.35
N ASP A 6 -19.01 9.33 18.73
CA ASP A 6 -17.87 9.11 17.82
C ASP A 6 -18.22 8.02 16.81
N ASN A 7 -18.68 8.40 15.61
CA ASN A 7 -18.88 7.49 14.48
C ASN A 7 -17.58 6.70 14.24
N PRO A 8 -17.55 5.35 14.38
CA PRO A 8 -16.32 4.56 14.21
C PRO A 8 -15.77 4.63 12.78
N PHE A 9 -16.61 5.06 11.83
CA PHE A 9 -16.24 5.26 10.43
C PHE A 9 -15.89 6.72 10.10
N ALA A 10 -15.73 7.58 11.11
CA ALA A 10 -15.18 8.91 10.94
C ALA A 10 -13.80 8.80 10.27
N GLY A 11 -13.63 9.48 9.13
CA GLY A 11 -12.41 9.40 8.31
C GLY A 11 -12.49 8.45 7.11
N ARG A 12 -13.58 7.70 6.93
CA ARG A 12 -13.76 6.81 5.75
C ARG A 12 -13.64 7.55 4.42
N VAL A 13 -14.17 8.77 4.31
CA VAL A 13 -14.06 9.60 3.10
C VAL A 13 -12.61 9.97 2.81
N ALA A 14 -11.84 10.35 3.84
CA ALA A 14 -10.42 10.64 3.69
C ALA A 14 -9.64 9.40 3.22
N VAL A 15 -9.92 8.22 3.78
CA VAL A 15 -9.30 6.95 3.34
C VAL A 15 -9.68 6.61 1.90
N LYS A 16 -10.92 6.87 1.46
CA LYS A 16 -11.31 6.71 0.05
C LYS A 16 -10.52 7.61 -0.87
N ILE A 17 -10.47 8.91 -0.58
CA ILE A 17 -9.72 9.89 -1.39
C ILE A 17 -8.25 9.48 -1.46
N VAL A 18 -7.66 9.13 -0.30
CA VAL A 18 -6.29 8.63 -0.21
C VAL A 18 -6.08 7.40 -1.10
N SER A 19 -6.96 6.42 -1.01
CA SER A 19 -6.82 5.18 -1.77
C SER A 19 -6.93 5.41 -3.28
N VAL A 20 -7.86 6.27 -3.73
CA VAL A 20 -8.03 6.60 -5.15
C VAL A 20 -6.82 7.34 -5.69
N CYS A 21 -6.31 8.35 -4.99
CA CYS A 21 -5.12 9.07 -5.41
C CYS A 21 -3.87 8.18 -5.45
N ASP A 22 -3.68 7.30 -4.44
CA ASP A 22 -2.56 6.36 -4.40
C ASP A 22 -2.63 5.36 -5.58
N LEU A 23 -3.84 4.94 -5.94
CA LEU A 23 -4.10 4.08 -7.10
C LEU A 23 -3.77 4.77 -8.43
N LEU A 24 -4.18 6.03 -8.61
CA LEU A 24 -3.86 6.83 -9.80
C LEU A 24 -2.35 7.06 -9.94
N LEU A 25 -1.65 7.38 -8.84
CA LEU A 25 -0.20 7.56 -8.83
C LEU A 25 0.53 6.25 -9.14
N ALA A 26 0.08 5.11 -8.58
CA ALA A 26 0.63 3.80 -8.91
C ALA A 26 0.41 3.42 -10.38
N ALA A 27 -0.80 3.62 -10.91
CA ALA A 27 -1.11 3.39 -12.32
C ALA A 27 -0.26 4.25 -13.25
N THR A 28 -0.05 5.53 -12.91
CA THR A 28 0.78 6.45 -13.70
C THR A 28 2.22 5.94 -13.79
N LEU A 29 2.80 5.48 -12.68
CA LEU A 29 4.16 4.91 -12.67
C LEU A 29 4.24 3.58 -13.43
N LEU A 30 3.24 2.71 -13.30
CA LEU A 30 3.16 1.48 -14.09
C LEU A 30 3.11 1.77 -15.59
N CYS A 31 2.29 2.74 -16.03
CA CYS A 31 2.24 3.18 -17.42
C CYS A 31 3.59 3.75 -17.89
N TYR A 32 4.27 4.55 -17.05
CA TYR A 32 5.59 5.08 -17.36
C TYR A 32 6.64 3.98 -17.56
N TYR A 33 6.69 2.99 -16.66
CA TYR A 33 7.62 1.86 -16.80
C TYR A 33 7.22 0.91 -17.94
N GLY A 34 5.93 0.72 -18.18
CA GLY A 34 5.42 -0.03 -19.33
C GLY A 34 5.78 0.64 -20.66
N TYR A 35 5.71 1.97 -20.72
CA TYR A 35 6.17 2.74 -21.87
C TYR A 35 7.70 2.60 -22.08
N LYS A 36 8.49 2.69 -21.00
CA LYS A 36 9.94 2.43 -21.07
C LYS A 36 10.28 1.02 -21.53
N TRP A 37 9.52 0.03 -21.09
CA TRP A 37 9.64 -1.36 -21.50
C TRP A 37 9.36 -1.52 -23.00
N ALA A 38 8.23 -0.99 -23.47
CA ALA A 38 7.85 -1.04 -24.89
C ALA A 38 8.88 -0.34 -25.80
N MET A 39 9.54 0.71 -25.30
CA MET A 39 10.55 1.48 -26.03
C MET A 39 11.99 0.96 -25.84
N TYR A 40 12.19 -0.12 -25.07
CA TYR A 40 13.52 -0.67 -24.77
C TYR A 40 14.27 -1.11 -26.04
N ASP A 41 13.55 -1.73 -26.99
CA ASP A 41 14.10 -2.21 -28.27
C ASP A 41 14.24 -1.12 -29.32
N ALA A 42 13.49 -0.01 -29.21
CA ALA A 42 13.44 1.06 -30.21
C ALA A 42 14.74 1.91 -30.31
N LYS A 43 15.82 1.55 -29.60
CA LYS A 43 17.11 2.27 -29.54
C LYS A 43 17.00 3.77 -29.18
N GLY A 44 15.85 4.23 -28.71
CA GLY A 44 15.58 5.64 -28.41
C GLY A 44 16.35 6.13 -27.18
N PRO A 45 16.59 7.45 -27.06
CA PRO A 45 17.31 8.05 -25.92
C PRO A 45 16.68 7.75 -24.55
N LEU A 46 15.41 7.35 -24.51
CA LEU A 46 14.69 6.95 -23.30
C LEU A 46 15.10 5.56 -22.75
N ALA A 47 15.68 4.71 -23.59
CA ALA A 47 16.17 3.37 -23.24
C ALA A 47 17.68 3.34 -22.92
N LYS A 48 18.37 4.47 -23.09
CA LYS A 48 19.77 4.64 -22.70
C LYS A 48 19.78 5.22 -21.29
N GLY A 49 20.36 4.49 -20.34
CA GLY A 49 20.76 5.10 -19.07
C GLY A 49 21.74 6.26 -19.31
N PRO A 50 21.97 7.14 -18.32
CA PRO A 50 22.83 8.32 -18.46
C PRO A 50 24.30 7.97 -18.70
N ILE A 51 24.67 6.70 -18.59
CA ILE A 51 25.99 6.21 -18.93
C ILE A 51 25.80 5.33 -20.17
N THR A 52 26.46 5.68 -21.27
CA THR A 52 26.69 4.76 -22.40
C THR A 52 27.53 3.60 -21.88
N VAL A 53 26.88 2.54 -21.42
CA VAL A 53 27.59 1.36 -20.93
C VAL A 53 27.18 0.11 -21.68
N GLU A 54 28.18 -0.74 -21.82
CA GLU A 54 28.17 -2.07 -22.44
C GLU A 54 26.89 -2.86 -22.18
N SER A 55 26.59 -3.76 -23.11
CA SER A 55 25.40 -4.64 -23.11
C SER A 55 25.09 -5.31 -21.78
N VAL A 56 26.10 -5.60 -20.95
CA VAL A 56 25.96 -6.21 -19.62
C VAL A 56 25.20 -5.33 -18.64
N ILE A 57 25.46 -4.02 -18.64
CA ILE A 57 24.81 -3.06 -17.73
C ILE A 57 23.37 -2.77 -18.20
N ARG A 58 23.12 -2.81 -19.52
CA ARG A 58 21.76 -2.68 -20.08
C ARG A 58 20.81 -3.77 -19.59
N SER A 59 21.29 -5.01 -19.51
CA SER A 59 20.52 -6.16 -18.99
C SER A 59 20.22 -6.04 -17.49
N GLN A 60 21.14 -5.47 -16.70
CA GLN A 60 20.91 -5.23 -15.27
C GLN A 60 19.84 -4.14 -15.04
N TYR A 61 19.82 -3.09 -15.86
CA TYR A 61 18.76 -2.07 -15.82
C TYR A 61 17.37 -2.64 -16.12
N LEU A 62 17.27 -3.60 -17.05
CA LEU A 62 16.03 -4.28 -17.35
C LEU A 62 15.48 -5.04 -16.12
N LEU A 63 16.34 -5.80 -15.42
CA LEU A 63 15.96 -6.50 -14.19
C LEU A 63 15.49 -5.53 -13.10
N ILE A 64 16.18 -4.39 -12.94
CA ILE A 64 15.78 -3.34 -11.99
C ILE A 64 14.40 -2.79 -12.38
N TRP A 65 14.13 -2.54 -13.67
CA TRP A 65 12.82 -2.04 -14.12
C TRP A 65 11.69 -3.05 -13.87
N ILE A 66 11.93 -4.35 -14.09
CA ILE A 66 10.96 -5.41 -13.76
C ILE A 66 10.67 -5.39 -12.26
N ALA A 67 11.71 -5.36 -11.43
CA ALA A 67 11.56 -5.32 -9.97
C ALA A 67 10.73 -4.11 -9.54
N VAL A 68 11.01 -2.94 -10.10
CA VAL A 68 10.25 -1.70 -9.87
C VAL A 68 8.79 -1.83 -10.32
N MET A 69 8.51 -2.42 -11.50
CA MET A 69 7.14 -2.68 -11.94
C MET A 69 6.39 -3.61 -10.98
N VAL A 70 7.04 -4.67 -10.49
CA VAL A 70 6.45 -5.56 -9.48
C VAL A 70 6.14 -4.78 -8.20
N PHE A 71 7.04 -3.92 -7.74
CA PHE A 71 6.79 -3.09 -6.56
C PHE A 71 5.63 -2.11 -6.75
N HIS A 72 5.53 -1.44 -7.89
CA HIS A 72 4.39 -0.57 -8.18
C HIS A 72 3.08 -1.33 -8.36
N SER A 73 3.14 -2.57 -8.87
CA SER A 73 1.97 -3.46 -8.94
C SER A 73 1.49 -3.86 -7.55
N LEU A 74 2.43 -4.19 -6.64
CA LEU A 74 2.10 -4.43 -5.24
C LEU A 74 1.52 -3.19 -4.57
N GLN A 75 2.08 -1.99 -4.82
CA GLN A 75 1.51 -0.74 -4.31
C GLN A 75 0.07 -0.54 -4.81
N PHE A 76 -0.20 -0.80 -6.09
CA PHE A 76 -1.54 -0.73 -6.68
C PHE A 76 -2.52 -1.70 -5.99
N ILE A 77 -2.12 -2.96 -5.79
CA ILE A 77 -2.92 -3.96 -5.06
C ILE A 77 -3.20 -3.49 -3.63
N MET A 78 -2.19 -2.94 -2.94
CA MET A 78 -2.38 -2.41 -1.59
C MET A 78 -3.35 -1.21 -1.57
N SER A 79 -3.31 -0.32 -2.55
CA SER A 79 -4.28 0.77 -2.66
C SER A 79 -5.70 0.24 -2.86
N LEU A 80 -5.90 -0.86 -3.59
CA LEU A 80 -7.19 -1.54 -3.70
C LEU A 80 -7.65 -2.17 -2.38
N VAL A 81 -6.75 -2.81 -1.64
CA VAL A 81 -7.04 -3.34 -0.30
C VAL A 81 -7.52 -2.21 0.62
N LEU A 82 -6.81 -1.07 0.61
CA LEU A 82 -7.19 0.10 1.39
C LEU A 82 -8.53 0.68 0.94
N LEU A 83 -8.77 0.77 -0.37
CA LEU A 83 -10.04 1.23 -0.92
C LEU A 83 -11.18 0.32 -0.44
N SER A 84 -10.99 -1.00 -0.50
CA SER A 84 -11.99 -1.98 -0.04
C SER A 84 -12.30 -1.83 1.46
N SER A 85 -11.30 -1.54 2.29
CA SER A 85 -11.50 -1.27 3.73
C SER A 85 -12.42 -0.06 3.99
N ALA A 86 -12.45 0.89 3.05
CA ALA A 86 -13.32 2.05 3.15
C ALA A 86 -14.76 1.79 2.69
N TYR A 87 -15.05 0.62 2.11
CA TYR A 87 -16.40 0.16 1.78
C TYR A 87 -16.92 -0.91 2.74
N ASP A 88 -16.04 -1.57 3.50
CA ASP A 88 -16.42 -2.56 4.50
C ASP A 88 -17.31 -1.96 5.58
N ARG A 89 -18.39 -2.68 5.90
CA ARG A 89 -19.32 -2.34 6.98
C ARG A 89 -18.91 -2.94 8.32
N ASP A 90 -18.09 -4.00 8.29
CA ASP A 90 -17.49 -4.60 9.48
C ASP A 90 -16.22 -3.82 9.87
N ALA A 91 -16.15 -3.37 11.12
CA ALA A 91 -15.03 -2.61 11.64
C ALA A 91 -13.76 -3.47 11.79
N GLU A 92 -13.90 -4.77 12.04
CA GLU A 92 -12.78 -5.69 12.21
C GLU A 92 -12.13 -6.03 10.87
N ASP A 93 -12.94 -6.35 9.85
CA ASP A 93 -12.44 -6.57 8.49
C ASP A 93 -11.75 -5.32 7.94
N ALA A 94 -12.39 -4.16 8.12
CA ALA A 94 -11.81 -2.87 7.74
C ALA A 94 -10.47 -2.62 8.45
N LEU A 95 -10.40 -2.92 9.75
CA LEU A 95 -9.19 -2.77 10.56
C LEU A 95 -8.08 -3.73 10.11
N GLY A 96 -8.40 -4.99 9.85
CA GLY A 96 -7.44 -6.00 9.36
C GLY A 96 -6.84 -5.60 8.02
N LYS A 97 -7.66 -5.13 7.08
CA LYS A 97 -7.19 -4.62 5.79
C LYS A 97 -6.34 -3.35 5.93
N CYS A 98 -6.69 -2.45 6.85
CA CYS A 98 -5.86 -1.27 7.15
C CYS A 98 -4.51 -1.64 7.77
N GLN A 99 -4.46 -2.67 8.64
CA GLN A 99 -3.22 -3.17 9.24
C GLN A 99 -2.32 -3.85 8.21
N LEU A 100 -2.91 -4.67 7.33
CA LEU A 100 -2.20 -5.28 6.20
C LEU A 100 -1.63 -4.20 5.28
N TRP A 101 -2.45 -3.20 4.93
CA TRP A 101 -1.97 -2.03 4.20
C TRP A 101 -0.81 -1.37 4.92
N TRP A 102 -0.94 -1.05 6.21
CA TRP A 102 0.09 -0.37 6.98
C TRP A 102 1.43 -1.11 6.98
N GLY A 103 1.42 -2.42 7.22
CA GLY A 103 2.62 -3.25 7.29
C GLY A 103 3.34 -3.31 5.94
N VAL A 104 2.62 -3.68 4.89
CA VAL A 104 3.20 -3.80 3.53
C VAL A 104 3.58 -2.43 2.98
N SER A 105 2.77 -1.40 3.24
CA SER A 105 2.98 -0.01 2.82
C SER A 105 4.27 0.58 3.37
N SER A 106 4.62 0.24 4.62
CA SER A 106 5.82 0.73 5.28
C SER A 106 7.09 0.16 4.65
N LEU A 107 7.08 -1.11 4.24
CA LEU A 107 8.18 -1.73 3.50
C LEU A 107 8.31 -1.13 2.10
N LEU A 108 7.18 -0.96 1.39
CA LEU A 108 7.15 -0.35 0.06
C LEU A 108 7.55 1.14 0.06
N PHE A 109 7.39 1.84 1.19
CA PHE A 109 7.84 3.23 1.34
C PHE A 109 9.37 3.35 1.29
N TRP A 110 10.09 2.48 1.99
CA TRP A 110 11.56 2.49 1.97
C TRP A 110 12.11 2.21 0.58
N LEU A 111 11.51 1.25 -0.13
CA LEU A 111 11.87 0.95 -1.52
C LEU A 111 11.61 2.16 -2.45
N LEU A 112 10.46 2.82 -2.30
CA LEU A 112 10.13 4.04 -3.05
C LEU A 112 11.11 5.19 -2.74
N ALA A 113 11.55 5.32 -1.49
CA ALA A 113 12.51 6.36 -1.09
C ALA A 113 13.90 6.11 -1.68
N ILE A 114 14.38 4.85 -1.67
CA ILE A 114 15.65 4.47 -2.31
C ILE A 114 15.61 4.77 -3.81
N GLU A 115 14.50 4.44 -4.47
CA GLU A 115 14.31 4.71 -5.89
C GLU A 115 14.27 6.22 -6.21
N ALA A 116 13.57 7.01 -5.38
CA ALA A 116 13.54 8.46 -5.52
C ALA A 116 14.93 9.09 -5.35
N ILE A 117 15.74 8.61 -4.40
CA ILE A 117 17.14 9.03 -4.24
C ILE A 117 17.95 8.66 -5.48
N GLY A 118 17.81 7.42 -5.97
CA GLY A 118 18.49 6.93 -7.17
C GLY A 118 18.18 7.79 -8.40
N MET A 119 16.93 8.22 -8.58
CA MET A 119 16.56 9.12 -9.68
C MET A 119 17.01 10.57 -9.47
N LEU A 120 17.05 11.06 -8.22
CA LEU A 120 17.57 12.40 -7.90
C LEU A 120 19.05 12.53 -8.27
N TYR A 121 19.85 11.49 -8.06
CA TYR A 121 21.25 11.44 -8.55
C TYR A 121 21.36 11.51 -10.09
N MET A 122 20.35 11.04 -10.81
CA MET A 122 20.36 10.93 -12.28
C MET A 122 19.84 12.21 -12.97
N ILE A 123 18.97 12.97 -12.29
CA ILE A 123 18.42 14.24 -12.80
C ILE A 123 19.49 15.33 -12.96
N VAL A 124 20.57 15.29 -12.16
CA VAL A 124 21.71 16.20 -12.35
C VAL A 124 22.34 16.03 -13.74
N ALA A 125 22.09 14.90 -14.42
CA ALA A 125 22.70 14.56 -15.71
C ALA A 125 21.78 14.63 -16.95
N THR A 126 20.44 14.71 -16.81
CA THR A 126 19.53 14.63 -17.98
C THR A 126 18.23 15.45 -17.84
N THR A 127 17.80 16.11 -18.91
CA THR A 127 16.57 16.95 -18.97
C THR A 127 15.45 16.28 -19.79
N GLY A 128 14.19 16.46 -19.38
CA GLY A 128 13.01 16.00 -20.13
C GLY A 128 12.04 15.13 -19.32
N ILE A 129 11.52 14.05 -19.94
CA ILE A 129 10.48 13.13 -19.39
C ILE A 129 10.86 12.56 -18.00
N GLN A 130 12.15 12.45 -17.68
CA GLN A 130 12.60 12.01 -16.35
C GLN A 130 12.22 12.98 -15.22
N ALA A 131 12.15 14.29 -15.51
CA ALA A 131 11.71 15.29 -14.54
C ALA A 131 10.23 15.09 -14.14
N VAL A 132 9.37 14.76 -15.12
CA VAL A 132 7.95 14.46 -14.87
C VAL A 132 7.81 13.22 -13.99
N ALA A 133 8.55 12.15 -14.30
CA ALA A 133 8.56 10.95 -13.47
C ALA A 133 9.00 11.28 -12.04
N MET A 134 10.07 12.05 -11.86
CA MET A 134 10.55 12.43 -10.54
C MET A 134 9.56 13.30 -9.76
N THR A 135 8.87 14.23 -10.41
CA THR A 135 7.78 14.98 -9.77
C THR A 135 6.70 14.03 -9.27
N VAL A 136 6.29 13.03 -10.07
CA VAL A 136 5.32 12.00 -9.65
C VAL A 136 5.83 11.21 -8.45
N PHE A 137 7.12 10.84 -8.41
CA PHE A 137 7.72 10.15 -7.27
C PHE A 137 7.72 10.98 -5.98
N ILE A 138 8.12 12.25 -6.06
CA ILE A 138 8.13 13.16 -4.91
C ILE A 138 6.71 13.39 -4.40
N VAL A 139 5.76 13.65 -5.30
CA VAL A 139 4.34 13.80 -4.94
C VAL A 139 3.84 12.53 -4.27
N LYS A 140 4.20 11.35 -4.79
CA LYS A 140 3.81 10.06 -4.20
C LYS A 140 4.41 9.85 -2.80
N LEU A 141 5.66 10.24 -2.56
CA LEU A 141 6.28 10.17 -1.23
C LEU A 141 5.55 11.05 -0.21
N ILE A 142 5.29 12.32 -0.56
CA ILE A 142 4.55 13.25 0.29
C ILE A 142 3.15 12.70 0.56
N PHE A 143 2.47 12.25 -0.49
CA PHE A 143 1.15 11.67 -0.40
C PHE A 143 1.12 10.44 0.50
N ARG A 144 2.16 9.61 0.46
CA ARG A 144 2.29 8.42 1.34
C ARG A 144 2.35 8.80 2.81
N LEU A 145 3.09 9.86 3.15
CA LEU A 145 3.15 10.37 4.53
C LEU A 145 1.77 10.85 5.00
N THR A 146 1.04 11.58 4.15
CA THR A 146 -0.33 12.01 4.43
C THR A 146 -1.29 10.81 4.56
N ALA A 147 -1.15 9.81 3.69
CA ALA A 147 -1.94 8.59 3.71
C ALA A 147 -1.78 7.83 5.03
N VAL A 148 -0.53 7.68 5.47
CA VAL A 148 -0.15 7.07 6.75
C VAL A 148 -0.89 7.76 7.91
N VAL A 149 -0.88 9.08 7.99
CA VAL A 149 -1.58 9.81 9.07
C VAL A 149 -3.08 9.54 9.03
N ASN A 150 -3.70 9.63 7.85
CA ASN A 150 -5.15 9.41 7.70
C ASN A 150 -5.57 7.98 8.03
N VAL A 151 -4.83 6.97 7.55
CA VAL A 151 -5.12 5.56 7.83
C VAL A 151 -4.92 5.24 9.31
N ARG A 152 -3.89 5.81 9.96
CA ARG A 152 -3.71 5.66 11.42
C ARG A 152 -4.89 6.22 12.21
N ASN A 153 -5.36 7.40 11.84
CA ASN A 153 -6.50 8.01 12.50
C ASN A 153 -7.77 7.17 12.28
N PHE A 154 -7.97 6.65 11.06
CA PHE A 154 -9.08 5.76 10.76
C PHE A 154 -9.00 4.45 11.57
N MET A 155 -7.84 3.81 11.66
CA MET A 155 -7.65 2.60 12.50
C MET A 155 -7.94 2.87 13.98
N LYS A 156 -7.56 4.04 14.51
CA LYS A 156 -7.87 4.43 15.89
C LYS A 156 -9.39 4.54 16.11
N ASN A 157 -10.11 5.07 15.12
CA ASN A 157 -11.57 5.19 15.18
C ASN A 157 -12.25 3.82 15.08
N LEU A 158 -11.76 2.93 14.22
CA LEU A 158 -12.27 1.55 14.11
C LEU A 158 -12.08 0.75 15.40
N LYS A 159 -10.96 0.93 16.10
CA LYS A 159 -10.71 0.26 17.40
C LYS A 159 -11.66 0.68 18.52
N LYS A 160 -12.36 1.81 18.37
CA LYS A 160 -13.38 2.27 19.32
C LYS A 160 -14.76 1.65 19.03
N ALA A 161 -14.92 0.95 17.90
CA ALA A 161 -16.18 0.31 17.55
C ALA A 161 -16.49 -0.84 18.53
N PRO A 162 -17.75 -1.03 18.94
CA PRO A 162 -18.15 -2.21 19.69
C PRO A 162 -17.90 -3.49 18.85
N PRO A 163 -17.50 -4.61 19.47
CA PRO A 163 -17.23 -5.86 18.75
C PRO A 163 -18.47 -6.31 17.97
N THR A 164 -18.27 -6.76 16.73
CA THR A 164 -19.36 -7.21 15.87
C THR A 164 -20.03 -8.48 16.41
N SER A 165 -21.30 -8.68 16.05
CA SER A 165 -22.15 -9.79 16.52
C SER A 165 -21.55 -11.19 16.24
N VAL A 166 -20.67 -11.31 15.26
CA VAL A 166 -19.92 -12.54 14.93
C VAL A 166 -18.99 -12.93 16.09
N HIS A 167 -18.28 -11.97 16.68
CA HIS A 167 -17.39 -12.24 17.81
C HIS A 167 -18.17 -12.53 19.10
N GLN A 168 -19.33 -11.91 19.28
CA GLN A 168 -20.26 -12.29 20.36
C GLN A 168 -20.72 -13.74 20.19
N MET A 169 -21.09 -14.17 18.97
CA MET A 169 -21.48 -15.56 18.72
C MET A 169 -20.33 -16.55 18.94
N VAL A 170 -19.10 -16.24 18.50
CA VAL A 170 -17.92 -17.10 18.73
C VAL A 170 -17.55 -17.15 20.23
N TYR A 171 -17.63 -16.04 20.94
CA TYR A 171 -17.38 -15.97 22.38
C TYR A 171 -18.46 -16.69 23.20
N ILE A 172 -19.74 -16.55 22.81
CA ILE A 172 -20.83 -17.32 23.41
C ILE A 172 -20.61 -18.81 23.15
N ARG A 173 -20.25 -19.20 21.92
CA ARG A 173 -20.00 -20.61 21.56
C ARG A 173 -18.83 -21.21 22.32
N SER A 174 -17.76 -20.44 22.56
CA SER A 174 -16.61 -20.88 23.37
C SER A 174 -16.93 -20.95 24.85
N LYS A 175 -17.80 -20.08 25.38
CA LYS A 175 -18.31 -20.17 26.76
C LYS A 175 -19.34 -21.27 26.99
N THR A 176 -20.14 -21.62 25.99
CA THR A 176 -21.17 -22.68 26.10
C THR A 176 -20.60 -24.09 25.95
N LYS A 177 -19.39 -24.24 25.41
CA LYS A 177 -18.61 -25.48 25.54
C LYS A 177 -18.00 -25.51 26.94
N GLY A 178 -18.81 -25.87 27.93
CA GLY A 178 -18.34 -26.12 29.29
C GLY A 178 -17.19 -27.15 29.30
N PRO A 179 -16.39 -27.19 30.38
CA PRO A 179 -15.33 -28.20 30.52
C PRO A 179 -15.92 -29.59 30.32
N PRO A 180 -15.20 -30.52 29.66
CA PRO A 180 -15.68 -31.88 29.49
C PRO A 180 -16.03 -32.47 30.86
N PRO A 181 -17.12 -33.25 30.98
CA PRO A 181 -17.51 -33.84 32.25
C PRO A 181 -16.32 -34.64 32.78
N SER A 182 -15.86 -34.23 33.96
CA SER A 182 -14.84 -34.93 34.71
C SER A 182 -15.41 -36.28 35.13
N ASN A 183 -15.16 -37.31 34.33
CA ASN A 183 -15.36 -38.70 34.73
C ASN A 183 -14.27 -39.03 35.76
N TYR A 184 -14.53 -38.66 37.02
CA TYR A 184 -13.82 -39.25 38.15
C TYR A 184 -14.18 -40.74 38.20
N ILE A 185 -13.27 -41.56 37.66
CA ILE A 185 -13.22 -42.99 37.98
C ILE A 185 -12.85 -43.07 39.45
N ARG A 186 -13.83 -43.37 40.31
CA ARG A 186 -13.56 -43.81 41.69
C ARG A 186 -12.93 -45.19 41.61
N TYR A 187 -11.66 -45.28 42.04
CA TYR A 187 -11.05 -46.54 42.45
C TYR A 187 -11.29 -46.73 43.94
#